data_AF-A0A173Y9Q3-F1
#
_entry.id   AF-A0A173Y9Q3-F1
#
_cell.length_a   1.000
_cell.length_b   1.000
_cell.length_c   1.000
_cell.angle_alpha   90.00
_cell.angle_beta   90.00
_cell.angle_gamma   90.00
#
_symmetry.space_group_name_H-M   'P 1'
#
loop_
_entity.id
_entity.type
_entity.pdbx_description
1 polymer ?
#
loop_
_entity_poly.entity_id
_entity_poly.type
_entity_poly.pdbx_seq_one_letter_code
_entity_poly.pdbx_strand_id
1 'polypeptide(L)' 'MSMQDMKFVQNFMKMTNDAWLKGWHERNGGNISYRLTSENVESIKNIIDENRDYSPIGVTVKIVMLV' A
#
# COMPACT_ATOMS: atom_id res chain seq x y z
N MET A 1 -0.79 -17.49 8.93
CA MET A 1 0.08 -16.70 8.03
C MET A 1 -0.28 -15.25 8.23
N SER A 2 0.70 -14.41 8.52
CA SER A 2 0.52 -12.97 8.76
C SER A 2 0.85 -12.18 7.48
N MET A 3 0.46 -10.89 7.41
CA MET A 3 0.83 -10.04 6.26
C MET A 3 2.34 -9.94 6.06
N GLN A 4 3.10 -9.96 7.15
CA GLN A 4 4.56 -9.81 7.13
C GLN A 4 5.26 -11.02 6.48
N ASP A 5 4.59 -12.17 6.42
CA ASP A 5 5.11 -13.38 5.79
C ASP A 5 4.98 -13.34 4.26
N MET A 6 4.19 -12.40 3.71
CA MET A 6 3.90 -12.33 2.29
C MET A 6 5.04 -11.67 1.51
N LYS A 7 5.45 -12.30 0.41
CA LYS A 7 6.63 -11.87 -0.36
C LYS A 7 6.50 -10.44 -0.90
N PHE A 8 5.33 -10.04 -1.39
CA PHE A 8 5.11 -8.69 -1.90
C PHE A 8 5.18 -7.63 -0.79
N VAL A 9 4.75 -7.95 0.44
CA VAL A 9 4.89 -7.07 1.61
C VAL A 9 6.36 -6.93 2.01
N GLN A 10 7.12 -8.03 2.05
CA GLN A 10 8.55 -8.01 2.33
C GLN A 10 9.33 -7.19 1.30
N ASN A 11 9.01 -7.35 0.02
CA ASN A 11 9.62 -6.56 -1.06
C ASN A 11 9.28 -5.07 -0.92
N PHE A 12 8.05 -4.74 -0.51
CA PHE A 12 7.62 -3.36 -0.26
C PHE A 12 8.38 -2.74 0.92
N MET A 13 8.51 -3.46 2.04
CA MET A 13 9.32 -3.03 3.20
C MET A 13 10.79 -2.79 2.82
N LYS A 14 11.37 -3.69 2.01
CA LYS A 14 12.74 -3.53 1.52
C LYS A 14 12.87 -2.26 0.68
N MET A 15 11.94 -2.01 -0.24
CA MET A 15 11.96 -0.83 -1.10
C MET A 15 11.89 0.48 -0.30
N THR A 16 11.01 0.57 0.71
CA THR A 16 10.94 1.76 1.58
C THR A 16 12.20 1.94 2.41
N ASN A 17 12.77 0.83 2.92
CA ASN A 17 14.03 0.87 3.67
C ASN A 17 15.22 1.32 2.82
N ASP A 18 15.33 0.80 1.58
CA ASP A 18 16.39 1.20 0.67
C ASP A 18 16.28 2.70 0.31
N ALA A 19 15.07 3.22 0.11
CA ALA A 19 14.85 4.63 -0.17
C ALA A 19 15.21 5.53 1.02
N TRP A 20 14.91 5.09 2.25
CA TRP A 20 15.38 5.74 3.47
C TRP A 20 16.91 5.76 3.55
N LEU A 21 17.57 4.61 3.36
CA LEU A 21 19.04 4.50 3.44
C LEU A 21 19.76 5.34 2.38
N LYS A 22 19.11 5.63 1.26
CA LYS A 22 19.61 6.56 0.23
C LYS A 22 19.35 8.03 0.53
N GLY A 23 18.67 8.34 1.63
CA GLY A 23 18.31 9.72 2.02
C GLY A 23 17.18 10.33 1.19
N TRP A 24 16.37 9.52 0.49
CA TRP A 24 15.33 10.04 -0.41
C TRP A 24 14.01 10.39 0.29
N HIS A 25 13.78 9.84 1.47
CA HIS A 25 12.49 9.84 2.17
C HIS A 25 12.64 10.28 3.62
N GLU A 26 12.99 11.56 3.84
CA GLU A 26 13.10 12.12 5.19
C GLU A 26 11.72 12.27 5.86
N ARG A 27 11.65 11.97 7.16
CA ARG A 27 10.43 12.06 7.98
C ARG A 27 9.28 11.25 7.37
N ASN A 28 8.16 11.88 7.02
CA ASN A 28 7.00 11.28 6.36
C ASN A 28 7.01 11.57 4.85
N GLY A 29 8.15 12.01 4.31
CA GLY A 29 8.32 12.32 2.89
C GLY A 29 8.49 11.05 2.07
N GLY A 30 7.84 11.00 0.92
CA GLY A 30 7.83 9.82 0.05
C GLY A 30 6.53 9.05 0.13
N ASN A 31 5.87 8.87 -1.01
CA ASN A 31 4.72 7.99 -1.15
C ASN A 31 5.06 6.94 -2.21
N ILE A 32 4.68 5.70 -1.94
CA ILE A 32 4.83 4.60 -2.90
C ILE A 32 3.52 3.81 -2.88
N SER A 33 2.98 3.57 -4.06
CA SER A 33 1.83 2.70 -4.25
C SER A 33 2.22 1.57 -5.20
N TYR A 34 1.86 0.34 -4.85
CA TYR A 34 2.13 -0.83 -5.66
C TYR A 34 0.82 -1.51 -6.03
N ARG A 35 0.59 -1.71 -7.33
CA ARG A 35 -0.59 -2.41 -7.82
C ARG A 35 -0.39 -3.92 -7.65
N LEU A 36 -1.25 -4.53 -6.83
CA LEU A 36 -1.23 -5.98 -6.60
C LEU A 36 -1.72 -6.75 -7.83
N THR A 37 -1.21 -7.98 -7.98
CA THR A 37 -1.75 -8.98 -8.91
C THR A 37 -2.98 -9.64 -8.31
N SER A 38 -3.82 -10.27 -9.14
CA SER A 38 -4.98 -11.02 -8.68
C SER A 38 -4.61 -12.14 -7.70
N GLU A 39 -3.47 -12.80 -7.92
CA GLU A 39 -2.93 -13.84 -7.03
C GLU A 39 -2.60 -13.29 -5.64
N ASN A 40 -1.95 -12.13 -5.57
CA ASN A 40 -1.65 -11.46 -4.30
C ASN A 40 -2.93 -11.05 -3.58
N VAL A 41 -3.93 -10.54 -4.32
CA VAL A 41 -5.25 -10.20 -3.76
C VAL A 41 -5.95 -11.44 -3.18
N GLU A 42 -5.91 -12.57 -3.87
CA GLU A 42 -6.50 -13.81 -3.37
C GLU A 42 -5.83 -14.26 -2.07
N SER A 43 -4.50 -14.17 -2.00
CA SER A 43 -3.72 -14.60 -0.84
C SER A 43 -3.99 -13.83 0.45
N ILE A 44 -4.55 -12.61 0.35
CA ILE A 44 -4.86 -11.76 1.52
C ILE A 44 -6.32 -11.83 1.96
N LYS A 45 -7.21 -12.53 1.25
CA LYS A 45 -8.64 -12.52 1.58
C LYS A 45 -8.93 -12.91 3.03
N ASN A 46 -8.26 -13.94 3.52
CA ASN A 46 -8.52 -14.49 4.87
C ASN A 46 -8.04 -13.57 6.03
N ILE A 47 -7.32 -12.49 5.72
CA ILE A 47 -6.82 -11.54 6.73
C ILE A 47 -7.45 -10.15 6.60
N ILE A 48 -8.33 -9.94 5.62
CA ILE A 48 -9.08 -8.71 5.43
C ILE A 48 -10.44 -8.86 6.12
N ASP A 49 -10.83 -7.84 6.88
CA ASP A 49 -12.17 -7.73 7.43
C ASP A 49 -13.08 -7.03 6.41
N GLU A 50 -13.86 -7.82 5.67
CA GLU A 50 -14.84 -7.33 4.70
C GLU A 50 -16.16 -6.87 5.35
N ASN A 51 -16.39 -7.16 6.63
CA ASN A 51 -17.63 -6.82 7.33
C ASN A 51 -17.57 -5.44 8.02
N ARG A 52 -16.40 -4.79 8.01
CA ARG A 52 -16.25 -3.47 8.59
C ARG A 52 -16.98 -2.42 7.76
N ASP A 53 -17.72 -1.56 8.44
CA ASP A 53 -18.36 -0.40 7.81
C ASP A 53 -17.35 0.45 7.05
N TYR A 54 -17.74 0.88 5.85
CA TYR A 54 -16.92 1.78 5.04
C TYR A 54 -16.68 3.10 5.78
N SER A 55 -15.40 3.41 6.02
CA SER A 55 -14.99 4.70 6.57
C SER A 55 -14.46 5.59 5.44
N PRO A 56 -15.11 6.74 5.16
CA PRO A 56 -14.66 7.63 4.09
C PRO A 56 -13.29 8.22 4.46
N ILE A 57 -12.40 8.29 3.47
CA ILE A 57 -11.05 8.86 3.62
C ILE A 57 -11.06 10.38 3.91
N GLY A 58 -12.22 11.03 3.92
CA GLY A 58 -12.38 12.46 4.23
C GLY A 58 -11.86 13.40 3.14
N VAL A 59 -11.33 12.87 2.04
CA VAL A 59 -10.85 13.64 0.90
C VAL A 59 -11.56 13.20 -0.37
N THR A 60 -12.05 14.17 -1.14
CA THR A 60 -12.64 13.93 -2.46
C THR A 60 -11.68 14.49 -3.50
N VAL A 61 -11.02 13.61 -4.26
CA VAL A 61 -10.25 14.04 -5.42
C VAL A 61 -11.25 14.40 -6.52
N LYS A 62 -11.42 15.68 -6.80
CA LYS A 62 -12.13 16.11 -8.00
C LYS A 62 -11.24 15.73 -9.18
N ILE A 63 -11.68 14.78 -10.00
CA ILE A 63 -11.06 14.55 -11.31
C ILE A 63 -11.30 15.82 -12.12
N VAL A 64 -10.30 16.70 -12.15
CA VAL A 64 -10.24 17.75 -13.16
C VAL A 64 -9.63 17.08 -14.37
N MET A 65 -10.48 16.77 -15.34
CA MET A 65 -10.04 16.31 -16.65
C MET A 65 -9.29 17.49 -17.29
N LEU A 66 -7.97 17.55 -17.09
CA LEU A 66 -7.11 18.41 -17.90
C LEU A 66 -7.09 17.79 -19.29
N VAL A 67 -7.88 18.41 -20.17
CA VAL A 67 -7.88 18.16 -21.62
C VAL A 67 -6.60 18.72 -22.21
#